data_AF-A0A974WID6-F1
#
_entry.id   AF-A0A974WID6-F1
#
_cell.length_a   1.000
_cell.length_b   1.000
_cell.length_c   1.000
_cell.angle_alpha   90.00
_cell.angle_beta   90.00
_cell.angle_gamma   90.00
#
_symmetry.space_group_name_H-M   'P 1'
#
loop_
_entity.id
_entity.type
_entity.pdbx_description
1 polymer ?
#
loop_
_entity_poly.entity_id
_entity_poly.type
_entity_poly.pdbx_seq_one_letter_code
_entity_poly.pdbx_strand_id
1 'polypeptide(L)'
;MNRKVGVALLIIGLGILGYSQTLNGYTDRQEFENQVNELMNSENKSEEFHQLRIEYLTPKYSLENYSIILITIGFAILIILPKNGFNIKVPKNKWLIVIIGLLATLITVGGYVGDLLLEMHRYRYPPWADSVGIPMMAVPLLFVTFLVWFLLNLIGLKEPFKTNSNLSEFDFSKVNYWYLFLALVTFFITIYLIYEGDFWWTAAGVAWMYFYVSILIGRMNGKNNANTV
;
A
#
# COMPACT_ATOMS: atom_id res chain seq x y z
N MET A 1 20.24 10.95 9.55
CA MET A 1 19.91 11.39 8.17
C MET A 1 18.51 10.90 7.75
N ASN A 2 18.22 9.61 7.93
CA ASN A 2 17.00 8.96 7.43
C ASN A 2 15.69 9.53 7.97
N ARG A 3 15.62 9.90 9.25
CA ARG A 3 14.40 10.56 9.79
C ARG A 3 14.14 11.94 9.19
N LYS A 4 15.17 12.66 8.75
CA LYS A 4 14.98 13.94 8.05
C LYS A 4 14.27 13.73 6.72
N VAL A 5 14.59 12.64 6.01
CA VAL A 5 13.89 12.24 4.78
C VAL A 5 12.41 11.97 5.07
N GLY A 6 12.10 11.17 6.09
CA GLY A 6 10.71 10.92 6.49
C GLY A 6 9.93 12.19 6.82
N VAL A 7 10.54 13.12 7.59
CA VAL A 7 9.93 14.43 7.89
C VAL A 7 9.76 15.28 6.62
N ALA A 8 10.75 15.30 5.73
CA ALA A 8 10.65 16.05 4.47
C ALA A 8 9.50 15.53 3.59
N LEU A 9 9.36 14.20 3.46
CA LEU A 9 8.25 13.58 2.71
C LEU A 9 6.89 13.94 3.33
N LEU A 10 6.78 13.96 4.66
CA LEU A 10 5.55 14.40 5.34
C LEU A 10 5.22 15.87 5.04
N ILE A 11 6.21 16.77 5.12
CA ILE A 11 6.00 18.20 4.85
C ILE A 11 5.59 18.42 3.40
N ILE A 12 6.31 17.79 2.46
CA ILE A 12 6.01 17.89 1.03
C ILE A 12 4.61 17.31 0.75
N GLY A 13 4.30 16.13 1.28
CA GLY A 13 3.00 15.51 1.13
C GLY A 13 1.87 16.39 1.67
N LEU A 14 2.00 16.92 2.89
CA LEU A 14 1.01 17.84 3.46
C LEU A 14 0.86 19.14 2.64
N GLY A 15 1.95 19.67 2.09
CA GLY A 15 1.92 20.84 1.21
C GLY A 15 1.16 20.56 -0.10
N ILE A 16 1.44 19.43 -0.75
CA ILE A 16 0.74 19.00 -1.97
C ILE A 16 -0.74 18.75 -1.68
N LEU A 17 -1.05 18.08 -0.56
CA LEU A 17 -2.43 17.84 -0.14
C LEU A 17 -3.19 19.15 0.10
N GLY A 18 -2.55 20.11 0.78
CA GLY A 18 -3.14 21.44 1.00
C GLY A 18 -3.41 22.17 -0.31
N TYR A 19 -2.48 22.11 -1.26
CA TYR A 19 -2.65 22.68 -2.60
C TYR A 19 -3.75 21.98 -3.39
N SER A 20 -3.83 20.65 -3.36
CA SER A 20 -4.86 19.90 -4.08
C SER A 20 -6.28 20.23 -3.61
N GLN A 21 -6.46 20.59 -2.33
CA GLN A 21 -7.76 21.04 -1.82
C GLN A 21 -8.23 22.36 -2.43
N THR A 22 -7.34 23.18 -2.99
CA THR A 22 -7.71 24.43 -3.68
C THR A 22 -8.17 24.20 -5.13
N LEU A 23 -7.96 23.00 -5.67
CA LEU A 23 -8.36 22.65 -7.02
C LEU A 23 -9.78 22.06 -7.02
N ASN A 24 -10.52 22.31 -8.10
CA ASN A 24 -11.75 21.59 -8.40
C ASN A 24 -11.38 20.22 -9.01
N GLY A 25 -12.20 19.18 -8.79
CA GLY A 25 -11.93 17.85 -9.38
C GLY A 25 -12.08 17.82 -10.90
N TYR A 26 -12.96 18.69 -11.42
CA TYR A 26 -13.32 18.82 -12.83
C TYR A 26 -13.19 20.29 -13.26
N THR A 27 -12.82 20.53 -14.52
CA THR A 27 -12.75 21.87 -15.13
C THR A 27 -14.12 22.54 -15.16
N ASP A 28 -15.12 21.85 -15.71
CA ASP A 28 -16.55 22.17 -15.62
C ASP A 28 -17.32 20.89 -15.25
N ARG A 29 -17.82 20.85 -14.02
CA ARG A 29 -18.52 19.67 -13.51
C ARG A 29 -19.90 19.50 -14.13
N GLN A 30 -20.59 20.61 -14.40
CA GLN A 30 -21.96 20.59 -14.89
C GLN A 30 -21.98 20.17 -16.36
N GLU A 31 -21.05 20.67 -17.15
CA GLU A 31 -20.90 20.27 -18.55
C GLU A 31 -20.53 18.79 -18.67
N PHE A 32 -19.59 18.29 -17.87
CA PHE A 32 -19.26 16.87 -17.81
C PHE A 32 -20.50 16.00 -17.56
N GLU A 33 -21.33 16.35 -16.57
CA GLU A 33 -22.55 15.59 -16.26
C GLU A 33 -23.58 15.63 -17.39
N ASN A 34 -23.73 16.77 -18.08
CA ASN A 34 -24.61 16.87 -19.24
C ASN A 34 -24.16 15.95 -20.37
N GLN A 35 -22.86 15.96 -20.71
CA GLN A 35 -22.32 15.10 -21.76
C GLN A 35 -22.41 13.62 -21.40
N VAL A 36 -22.17 13.24 -20.13
CA VAL A 36 -22.36 11.85 -19.67
C VAL A 36 -23.81 11.36 -19.87
N ASN A 37 -24.81 12.23 -19.69
CA ASN A 37 -26.20 11.87 -19.94
C ASN A 37 -26.49 11.64 -21.43
N GLU A 38 -25.86 12.41 -22.32
CA GLU A 38 -25.98 12.23 -23.77
C GLU A 38 -25.38 10.89 -24.22
N LEU A 39 -24.28 10.45 -23.58
CA LEU A 39 -23.63 9.17 -23.86
C LEU A 39 -24.51 7.95 -23.57
N MET A 40 -25.61 8.05 -22.81
CA MET A 40 -26.43 6.89 -22.45
C MET A 40 -26.97 6.12 -23.67
N ASN A 41 -27.15 6.81 -24.80
CA ASN A 41 -27.66 6.24 -26.05
C ASN A 41 -26.56 5.84 -27.05
N SER A 42 -25.28 6.06 -26.73
CA SER A 42 -24.15 5.68 -27.59
C SER A 42 -23.85 4.18 -27.50
N GLU A 43 -23.49 3.56 -28.62
CA GLU A 43 -23.03 2.17 -28.68
C GLU A 43 -21.68 1.99 -27.97
N ASN A 44 -20.82 3.03 -27.97
CA ASN A 44 -19.47 3.01 -27.39
C ASN A 44 -19.35 3.78 -26.07
N LYS A 45 -20.48 3.98 -25.38
CA LYS A 45 -20.59 4.87 -24.21
C LYS A 45 -19.52 4.69 -23.12
N SER A 46 -19.04 3.47 -22.88
CA SER A 46 -18.01 3.22 -21.85
C SER A 46 -16.65 3.80 -22.22
N GLU A 47 -16.23 3.65 -23.47
CA GLU A 47 -14.97 4.21 -23.96
C GLU A 47 -15.05 5.74 -24.02
N GLU A 48 -16.16 6.26 -24.56
CA GLU A 48 -16.44 7.70 -24.65
C GLU A 48 -16.50 8.35 -23.26
N PHE A 49 -17.06 7.67 -22.25
CA PHE A 49 -17.05 8.13 -20.87
C PHE A 49 -15.64 8.30 -20.31
N HIS A 50 -14.73 7.34 -20.58
CA HIS A 50 -13.37 7.41 -20.08
C HIS A 50 -12.57 8.53 -20.74
N GLN A 51 -12.77 8.75 -22.05
CA GLN A 51 -12.16 9.86 -22.78
C GLN A 51 -12.66 11.20 -22.26
N LEU A 52 -13.97 11.35 -22.10
CA LEU A 52 -14.59 12.54 -21.53
C LEU A 52 -14.06 12.84 -20.13
N ARG A 53 -13.90 11.80 -19.31
CA ARG A 53 -13.32 11.95 -17.97
C ARG A 53 -11.88 12.46 -18.02
N ILE A 54 -11.04 11.94 -18.92
CA ILE A 54 -9.66 12.39 -19.08
C ILE A 54 -9.60 13.88 -19.47
N GLU A 55 -10.51 14.33 -20.32
CA GLU A 55 -10.60 15.72 -20.79
C GLU A 55 -10.99 16.70 -19.67
N TYR A 56 -11.99 16.33 -18.86
CA TYR A 56 -12.51 17.23 -17.82
C TYR A 56 -11.78 17.13 -16.48
N LEU A 57 -10.99 16.08 -16.24
CA LEU A 57 -10.27 15.92 -14.98
C LEU A 57 -9.14 16.93 -14.82
N THR A 58 -9.10 17.54 -13.65
CA THR A 58 -7.93 18.33 -13.22
C THR A 58 -6.91 17.41 -12.54
N PRO A 59 -5.66 17.88 -12.29
CA PRO A 59 -4.68 17.08 -11.55
C PRO A 59 -5.02 16.88 -10.07
N LYS A 60 -6.15 17.40 -9.55
CA LYS A 60 -6.54 17.33 -8.13
C LYS A 60 -6.34 15.94 -7.53
N TYR A 61 -7.00 14.92 -8.08
CA TYR A 61 -7.03 13.60 -7.48
C TYR A 61 -5.68 12.87 -7.58
N SER A 62 -4.91 13.14 -8.65
CA SER A 62 -3.54 12.64 -8.77
C SER A 62 -2.66 13.23 -7.66
N LEU A 63 -2.73 14.56 -7.45
CA LEU A 63 -1.99 15.23 -6.37
C LEU A 63 -2.41 14.74 -4.99
N GLU A 64 -3.72 14.55 -4.75
CA GLU A 64 -4.22 13.94 -3.51
C GLU A 64 -3.62 12.54 -3.28
N ASN A 65 -3.66 11.67 -4.29
CA ASN A 65 -3.15 10.32 -4.17
C ASN A 65 -1.65 10.29 -3.87
N TYR A 66 -0.84 11.04 -4.63
CA TYR A 66 0.60 11.12 -4.40
C TYR A 66 0.94 11.76 -3.06
N SER A 67 0.16 12.73 -2.59
CA SER A 67 0.35 13.33 -1.27
C SER A 67 0.18 12.29 -0.15
N ILE A 68 -0.84 11.43 -0.24
CA ILE A 68 -1.09 10.37 0.74
C ILE A 68 -0.01 9.29 0.66
N ILE A 69 0.50 8.96 -0.53
CA ILE A 69 1.66 8.08 -0.71
C ILE A 69 2.88 8.64 0.02
N LEU A 70 3.22 9.92 -0.21
CA LEU A 70 4.37 10.56 0.44
C LEU A 70 4.21 10.58 1.97
N ILE A 71 3.01 10.86 2.46
CA ILE A 71 2.70 10.83 3.89
C ILE A 71 2.89 9.42 4.46
N THR A 72 2.36 8.41 3.78
CA THR A 72 2.46 6.99 4.15
C THR A 72 3.92 6.54 4.23
N ILE A 73 4.71 6.79 3.19
CA ILE A 73 6.14 6.45 3.15
C ILE A 73 6.91 7.24 4.21
N GLY A 74 6.57 8.51 4.42
CA GLY A 74 7.15 9.36 5.45
C GLY A 74 6.97 8.77 6.85
N PHE A 75 5.74 8.39 7.21
CA PHE A 75 5.45 7.71 8.48
C PHE A 75 6.16 6.35 8.59
N ALA A 76 6.14 5.56 7.53
CA ALA A 76 6.81 4.26 7.51
C ALA A 76 8.31 4.40 7.78
N ILE A 77 8.98 5.37 7.14
CA ILE A 77 10.40 5.67 7.39
C ILE A 77 10.63 6.07 8.85
N LEU A 78 9.77 6.91 9.44
CA LEU A 78 9.93 7.37 10.83
C LEU A 78 9.75 6.25 11.86
N ILE A 79 8.84 5.31 11.58
CA ILE A 79 8.52 4.18 12.45
C ILE A 79 9.56 3.05 12.31
N ILE A 80 9.91 2.69 11.07
CA ILE A 80 10.73 1.52 10.75
C ILE A 80 12.22 1.82 10.85
N LEU A 81 12.69 3.00 10.40
CA LEU A 81 14.11 3.32 10.36
C LEU A 81 14.59 4.02 11.66
N PRO A 82 15.68 3.55 12.27
CA PRO A 82 16.26 4.19 13.45
C PRO A 82 16.91 5.54 13.11
N LYS A 83 17.20 6.34 14.16
CA LYS A 83 17.80 7.68 14.01
C LYS A 83 19.14 7.67 13.23
N ASN A 84 19.95 6.62 13.39
CA ASN A 84 21.36 6.57 12.98
C ASN A 84 21.69 5.44 11.98
N GLY A 85 20.92 5.26 10.90
CA GLY A 85 21.31 4.40 9.78
C GLY A 85 20.16 3.64 9.13
N PHE A 86 20.46 2.87 8.08
CA PHE A 86 19.51 1.99 7.37
C PHE A 86 19.36 0.62 8.04
N ASN A 87 19.41 0.60 9.38
CA ASN A 87 19.38 -0.64 10.11
C ASN A 87 17.93 -1.00 10.48
N ILE A 88 17.24 -1.70 9.58
CA ILE A 88 15.85 -2.15 9.81
C ILE A 88 15.84 -3.04 11.04
N LYS A 89 14.96 -2.70 11.99
CA LYS A 89 14.87 -3.37 13.28
C LYS A 89 13.65 -4.27 13.34
N VAL A 90 13.86 -5.55 13.66
CA VAL A 90 12.78 -6.49 13.95
C VAL A 90 12.07 -6.04 15.22
N PRO A 91 10.72 -6.09 15.27
CA PRO A 91 9.97 -5.77 16.48
C PRO A 91 10.46 -6.54 17.71
N LYS A 92 10.30 -5.92 18.89
CA LYS A 92 10.79 -6.49 20.16
C LYS A 92 10.14 -7.82 20.52
N ASN A 93 8.87 -7.98 20.14
CA ASN A 93 8.03 -9.13 20.49
C ASN A 93 7.45 -9.74 19.22
N LYS A 94 7.34 -11.08 19.16
CA LYS A 94 6.69 -11.79 18.04
C LYS A 94 5.25 -11.31 17.83
N TRP A 95 4.53 -11.01 18.90
CA TRP A 95 3.18 -10.44 18.87
C TRP A 95 3.06 -9.16 18.05
N LEU A 96 4.06 -8.27 18.06
CA LEU A 96 4.02 -7.08 17.23
C LEU A 96 4.09 -7.42 15.74
N ILE A 97 4.84 -8.47 15.37
CA ILE A 97 4.92 -8.94 13.98
C ILE A 97 3.56 -9.52 13.54
N VAL A 98 2.90 -10.27 14.44
CA VAL A 98 1.53 -10.78 14.22
C VAL A 98 0.55 -9.61 13.98
N ILE A 99 0.60 -8.57 14.83
CA ILE A 99 -0.25 -7.37 14.67
C ILE A 99 0.04 -6.67 13.34
N ILE A 100 1.30 -6.52 12.94
CA ILE A 100 1.68 -5.89 11.66
C ILE A 100 1.10 -6.69 10.48
N GLY A 101 1.22 -8.01 10.48
CA GLY A 101 0.67 -8.85 9.41
C GLY A 101 -0.87 -8.79 9.37
N LEU A 102 -1.54 -8.79 10.53
CA LEU A 102 -2.99 -8.61 10.59
C LEU A 102 -3.41 -7.22 10.08
N LEU A 103 -2.70 -6.16 10.47
CA LEU A 103 -2.92 -4.81 9.95
C LEU A 103 -2.69 -4.75 8.44
N ALA A 104 -1.67 -5.42 7.91
CA ALA A 104 -1.44 -5.49 6.47
C ALA A 104 -2.63 -6.13 5.74
N THR A 105 -3.18 -7.24 6.26
CA THR A 105 -4.41 -7.86 5.75
C THR A 105 -5.61 -6.90 5.81
N LEU A 106 -5.83 -6.23 6.95
CA LEU A 106 -6.95 -5.30 7.12
C LEU A 106 -6.83 -4.06 6.22
N ILE A 107 -5.63 -3.51 6.07
CA ILE A 107 -5.36 -2.39 5.16
C ILE A 107 -5.53 -2.82 3.71
N THR A 108 -5.18 -4.05 3.35
CA THR A 108 -5.39 -4.56 1.98
C THR A 108 -6.88 -4.62 1.64
N VAL A 109 -7.68 -5.24 2.51
CA VAL A 109 -9.12 -5.41 2.28
C VAL A 109 -9.89 -4.09 2.45
N GLY A 110 -9.58 -3.35 3.53
CA GLY A 110 -10.18 -2.04 3.77
C GLY A 110 -9.76 -1.02 2.72
N GLY A 111 -8.53 -1.10 2.21
CA GLY A 111 -8.04 -0.30 1.11
C GLY A 111 -8.74 -0.62 -0.20
N TYR A 112 -9.00 -1.89 -0.50
CA TYR A 112 -9.82 -2.27 -1.66
C TYR A 112 -11.25 -1.70 -1.57
N VAL A 113 -11.93 -1.85 -0.43
CA VAL A 113 -13.27 -1.27 -0.24
C VAL A 113 -13.23 0.26 -0.30
N GLY A 114 -12.23 0.86 0.35
CA GLY A 114 -12.01 2.30 0.36
C GLY A 114 -11.75 2.86 -1.03
N ASP A 115 -11.00 2.14 -1.86
CA ASP A 115 -10.73 2.50 -3.26
C ASP A 115 -12.03 2.48 -4.08
N LEU A 116 -12.82 1.42 -3.99
CA LEU A 116 -14.13 1.34 -4.68
C LEU A 116 -15.05 2.51 -4.30
N LEU A 117 -15.17 2.81 -3.01
CA LEU A 117 -16.05 3.89 -2.54
C LEU A 117 -15.51 5.28 -2.91
N LEU A 118 -14.20 5.47 -2.80
CA LEU A 118 -13.55 6.72 -3.16
C LEU A 118 -13.66 6.99 -4.66
N GLU A 119 -13.43 5.98 -5.49
CA GLU A 119 -13.47 6.11 -6.94
C GLU A 119 -14.90 6.28 -7.46
N MET A 120 -15.89 5.69 -6.79
CA MET A 120 -17.30 6.02 -7.01
C MET A 120 -17.56 7.51 -6.72
N HIS A 121 -17.08 8.03 -5.59
CA HIS A 121 -17.25 9.44 -5.24
C HIS A 121 -16.51 10.39 -6.21
N ARG A 122 -15.42 9.92 -6.81
CA ARG A 122 -14.63 10.65 -7.82
C ARG A 122 -15.17 10.48 -9.25
N TYR A 123 -16.33 9.85 -9.43
CA TYR A 123 -16.94 9.57 -10.73
C TYR A 123 -15.98 8.86 -11.69
N ARG A 124 -15.23 7.88 -11.18
CA ARG A 124 -14.39 7.01 -12.01
C ARG A 124 -15.21 5.94 -12.74
N TYR A 125 -16.36 5.58 -12.19
CA TYR A 125 -17.24 4.58 -12.77
C TYR A 125 -18.36 5.23 -13.59
N PRO A 126 -18.68 4.67 -14.77
CA PRO A 126 -19.85 5.10 -15.51
C PRO A 126 -21.14 4.85 -14.72
N PRO A 127 -22.14 5.75 -14.79
CA PRO A 127 -23.36 5.64 -13.98
C PRO A 127 -24.24 4.44 -14.34
N TRP A 128 -24.07 3.86 -15.53
CA TRP A 128 -24.80 2.66 -15.98
C TRP A 128 -24.11 1.34 -15.59
N ALA A 129 -22.89 1.37 -15.06
CA ALA A 129 -22.15 0.17 -14.71
C ALA A 129 -22.30 -0.14 -13.22
N ASP A 130 -22.60 -1.40 -12.87
CA ASP A 130 -22.49 -1.86 -11.48
C ASP A 130 -21.01 -2.13 -11.12
N SER A 131 -20.24 -1.05 -11.03
CA SER A 131 -18.80 -1.08 -10.76
C SER A 131 -18.47 -1.14 -9.27
N VAL A 132 -19.47 -1.17 -8.38
CA VAL A 132 -19.26 -1.24 -6.93
C VAL A 132 -19.89 -2.50 -6.35
N GLY A 133 -21.14 -2.82 -6.68
CA GLY A 133 -21.86 -3.97 -6.12
C GLY A 133 -21.19 -5.30 -6.45
N ILE A 134 -20.86 -5.51 -7.73
CA ILE A 134 -20.17 -6.74 -8.19
C ILE A 134 -18.81 -6.91 -7.49
N PRO A 135 -17.88 -5.93 -7.51
CA PRO A 135 -16.62 -6.01 -6.77
C PRO A 135 -16.80 -6.21 -5.26
N MET A 136 -17.81 -5.58 -4.65
CA MET A 136 -18.08 -5.71 -3.21
C MET A 136 -18.43 -7.15 -2.79
N MET A 137 -19.04 -7.96 -3.68
CA MET A 137 -19.29 -9.38 -3.40
C MET A 137 -18.01 -10.20 -3.25
N ALA A 138 -16.88 -9.74 -3.82
CA ALA A 138 -15.59 -10.42 -3.69
C ALA A 138 -14.87 -10.12 -2.35
N VAL A 139 -15.31 -9.11 -1.59
CA VAL A 139 -14.64 -8.66 -0.35
C VAL A 139 -14.51 -9.76 0.70
N PRO A 140 -15.53 -10.57 1.01
CA PRO A 140 -15.39 -11.66 1.99
C PRO A 140 -14.37 -12.71 1.54
N LEU A 141 -14.36 -13.05 0.25
CA LEU A 141 -13.39 -13.99 -0.31
C LEU A 141 -11.97 -13.41 -0.22
N LEU A 142 -11.79 -12.15 -0.61
CA LEU A 142 -10.51 -11.43 -0.51
C LEU A 142 -9.98 -11.43 0.93
N PHE A 143 -10.85 -11.15 1.91
CA PHE A 143 -10.49 -11.19 3.33
C PHE A 143 -10.03 -12.57 3.79
N VAL A 144 -10.78 -13.62 3.46
CA VAL A 144 -10.41 -14.99 3.81
C VAL A 144 -9.08 -15.36 3.16
N THR A 145 -8.87 -15.02 1.88
CA THR A 145 -7.61 -15.29 1.17
C THR A 145 -6.42 -14.64 1.85
N PHE A 146 -6.48 -13.34 2.14
CA PHE A 146 -5.37 -12.64 2.80
C PHE A 146 -5.19 -13.04 4.27
N LEU A 147 -6.27 -13.43 4.96
CA LEU A 147 -6.18 -13.96 6.32
C LEU A 147 -5.46 -15.31 6.34
N VAL A 148 -5.84 -16.24 5.45
CA VAL A 148 -5.15 -17.54 5.31
C VAL A 148 -3.69 -17.32 4.92
N TRP A 149 -3.42 -16.41 3.97
CA TRP A 149 -2.06 -16.08 3.56
C TRP A 149 -1.21 -15.53 4.71
N PHE A 150 -1.78 -14.62 5.51
CA PHE A 150 -1.16 -14.13 6.73
C PHE A 150 -0.83 -15.28 7.70
N LEU A 151 -1.81 -16.14 8.01
CA LEU A 151 -1.65 -17.25 8.94
C LEU A 151 -0.58 -18.25 8.48
N LEU A 152 -0.52 -18.57 7.18
CA LEU A 152 0.53 -19.42 6.61
C LEU A 152 1.92 -18.80 6.81
N ASN A 153 2.05 -17.49 6.61
CA ASN A 153 3.32 -16.82 6.78
C ASN A 153 3.77 -16.69 8.24
N LEU A 154 2.87 -16.86 9.23
CA LEU A 154 3.25 -16.93 10.64
C LEU A 154 4.11 -18.14 10.98
N ILE A 155 4.14 -19.18 10.13
CA ILE A 155 5.06 -20.33 10.28
C ILE A 155 6.52 -19.84 10.35
N GLY A 156 6.84 -18.72 9.71
CA GLY A 156 8.16 -18.10 9.74
C GLY A 156 8.63 -17.67 11.13
N LEU A 157 7.71 -17.47 12.08
CA LEU A 157 8.01 -17.10 13.48
C LEU A 157 8.39 -18.29 14.37
N LYS A 158 8.26 -19.53 13.87
CA LYS A 158 8.73 -20.74 14.56
C LYS A 158 10.27 -20.71 14.67
N GLU A 159 10.77 -21.30 15.75
CA GLU A 159 12.21 -21.37 16.01
C GLU A 159 12.99 -22.04 14.85
N PRO A 160 14.23 -21.62 14.57
CA PRO A 160 14.96 -20.54 15.25
C PRO A 160 14.52 -19.14 14.79
N PHE A 161 14.14 -18.25 15.73
CA PHE A 161 13.71 -16.87 15.45
C PHE A 161 14.13 -15.86 16.52
N LYS A 162 14.82 -14.79 16.13
CA LYS A 162 15.33 -13.76 17.07
C LYS A 162 14.62 -12.41 16.91
N THR A 163 13.88 -12.00 17.94
CA THR A 163 13.26 -10.66 18.03
C THR A 163 14.27 -9.58 18.41
N ASN A 164 13.89 -8.30 18.27
CA ASN A 164 14.72 -7.13 18.61
C ASN A 164 16.11 -7.14 17.93
N SER A 165 16.25 -7.89 16.84
CA SER A 165 17.48 -7.97 16.06
C SER A 165 17.46 -6.92 14.95
N ASN A 166 18.63 -6.52 14.48
CA ASN A 166 18.75 -5.55 13.40
C ASN A 166 19.41 -6.19 12.17
N LEU A 167 19.18 -5.63 10.99
CA LEU A 167 19.89 -5.97 9.78
C LEU A 167 21.28 -5.30 9.75
N SER A 168 22.23 -5.78 10.55
CA SER A 168 23.60 -5.28 10.52
C SER A 168 24.42 -5.87 9.37
N GLU A 169 24.27 -7.17 9.12
CA GLU A 169 24.99 -7.90 8.07
C GLU A 169 24.03 -8.87 7.38
N PHE A 170 24.03 -8.87 6.05
CA PHE A 170 23.18 -9.75 5.25
C PHE A 170 23.97 -11.01 4.86
N ASP A 171 23.56 -12.17 5.37
CA ASP A 171 24.23 -13.45 5.12
C ASP A 171 23.34 -14.37 4.26
N PHE A 172 23.65 -14.44 2.96
CA PHE A 172 22.92 -15.27 2.00
C PHE A 172 22.90 -16.76 2.37
N SER A 173 23.90 -17.27 3.10
CA SER A 173 23.94 -18.68 3.50
C SER A 173 22.86 -19.05 4.53
N LYS A 174 22.34 -18.06 5.27
CA LYS A 174 21.39 -18.26 6.37
C LYS A 174 19.97 -17.76 6.06
N VAL A 175 19.85 -16.92 5.04
CA VAL A 175 18.59 -16.37 4.55
C VAL A 175 17.56 -17.46 4.23
N ASN A 176 16.30 -17.17 4.53
CA ASN A 176 15.19 -17.97 4.03
C ASN A 176 14.75 -17.41 2.67
N TYR A 177 15.08 -18.12 1.58
CA TYR A 177 14.80 -17.69 0.20
C TYR A 177 13.31 -17.41 -0.07
N TRP A 178 12.40 -18.11 0.61
CA TRP A 178 10.96 -17.85 0.48
C TRP A 178 10.60 -16.43 0.93
N TYR A 179 11.05 -16.02 2.13
CA TYR A 179 10.76 -14.67 2.63
C TYR A 179 11.56 -13.58 1.93
N LEU A 180 12.75 -13.90 1.40
CA LEU A 180 13.48 -12.98 0.53
C LEU A 180 12.70 -12.75 -0.78
N PHE A 181 12.23 -13.82 -1.42
CA PHE A 181 11.40 -13.74 -2.62
C PHE A 181 10.14 -12.91 -2.39
N LEU A 182 9.39 -13.20 -1.31
CA LEU A 182 8.20 -12.43 -0.97
C LEU A 182 8.52 -10.95 -0.74
N ALA A 183 9.58 -10.64 0.03
CA ALA A 183 9.97 -9.25 0.26
C ALA A 183 10.34 -8.52 -1.03
N LEU A 184 11.07 -9.16 -1.96
CA LEU A 184 11.45 -8.57 -3.24
C LEU A 184 10.24 -8.35 -4.15
N VAL A 185 9.36 -9.35 -4.29
CA VAL A 185 8.13 -9.23 -5.08
C VAL A 185 7.24 -8.12 -4.51
N THR A 186 7.04 -8.09 -3.19
CA THR A 186 6.28 -7.02 -2.54
C THR A 186 6.92 -5.65 -2.75
N PHE A 187 8.25 -5.55 -2.71
CA PHE A 187 8.96 -4.29 -3.00
C PHE A 187 8.69 -3.79 -4.42
N PHE A 188 8.83 -4.64 -5.44
CA PHE A 188 8.57 -4.25 -6.83
C PHE A 188 7.09 -3.91 -7.08
N ILE A 189 6.17 -4.69 -6.52
CA ILE A 189 4.73 -4.38 -6.58
C ILE A 189 4.45 -3.04 -5.91
N THR A 190 5.05 -2.76 -4.75
CA THR A 190 4.86 -1.48 -4.04
C THR A 190 5.39 -0.30 -4.86
N ILE A 191 6.53 -0.45 -5.54
CA ILE A 191 7.05 0.59 -6.45
C ILE A 191 6.09 0.83 -7.62
N TYR A 192 5.57 -0.25 -8.22
CA TYR A 192 4.60 -0.15 -9.30
C TYR A 192 3.33 0.58 -8.85
N LEU A 193 2.80 0.26 -7.67
CA LEU A 193 1.63 0.93 -7.10
C LEU A 193 1.89 2.41 -6.77
N ILE A 194 3.09 2.75 -6.32
CA ILE A 194 3.51 4.14 -6.14
C ILE A 194 3.49 4.87 -7.48
N TYR A 195 3.99 4.25 -8.55
CA TYR A 195 4.00 4.81 -9.90
C TYR A 195 2.58 5.00 -10.47
N GLU A 196 1.65 4.10 -10.18
CA GLU A 196 0.23 4.23 -10.56
C GLU A 196 -0.53 5.26 -9.70
N GLY A 197 0.09 5.79 -8.64
CA GLY A 197 -0.58 6.70 -7.71
C GLY A 197 -1.65 5.99 -6.87
N ASP A 198 -1.47 4.70 -6.57
CA ASP A 198 -2.39 3.92 -5.76
C ASP A 198 -1.98 3.93 -4.29
N PHE A 199 -2.55 4.86 -3.52
CA PHE A 199 -2.14 5.10 -2.15
C PHE A 199 -2.63 4.01 -1.17
N TRP A 200 -3.81 3.42 -1.39
CA TRP A 200 -4.34 2.36 -0.53
C TRP A 200 -3.47 1.12 -0.61
N TRP A 201 -3.16 0.69 -1.82
CA TRP A 201 -2.34 -0.48 -2.06
C TRP A 201 -0.87 -0.23 -1.73
N THR A 202 -0.38 1.00 -1.87
CA THR A 202 0.96 1.38 -1.37
C THR A 202 1.08 1.20 0.14
N ALA A 203 0.08 1.64 0.91
CA ALA A 203 0.08 1.46 2.37
C ALA A 203 0.09 -0.02 2.76
N ALA A 204 -0.73 -0.84 2.08
CA ALA A 204 -0.72 -2.29 2.25
C ALA A 204 0.65 -2.90 1.91
N GLY A 205 1.24 -2.51 0.76
CA GLY A 205 2.53 -2.99 0.29
C GLY A 205 3.68 -2.69 1.27
N VAL A 206 3.70 -1.48 1.83
CA VAL A 206 4.68 -1.10 2.87
C VAL A 206 4.52 -1.95 4.14
N ALA A 207 3.28 -2.19 4.59
CA ALA A 207 3.02 -3.02 5.76
C ALA A 207 3.43 -4.49 5.54
N TRP A 208 3.09 -5.06 4.38
CA TRP A 208 3.50 -6.41 3.98
C TRP A 208 5.01 -6.54 3.84
N MET A 209 5.67 -5.56 3.21
CA MET A 209 7.13 -5.54 3.08
C MET A 209 7.79 -5.56 4.46
N TYR A 210 7.32 -4.73 5.39
CA TYR A 210 7.87 -4.72 6.75
C TYR A 210 7.62 -6.03 7.50
N PHE A 211 6.45 -6.65 7.32
CA PHE A 211 6.14 -7.98 7.85
C PHE A 211 7.12 -9.04 7.33
N TYR A 212 7.31 -9.15 6.02
CA TYR A 212 8.20 -10.15 5.42
C TYR A 212 9.67 -9.91 5.78
N VAL A 213 10.13 -8.66 5.73
CA VAL A 213 11.50 -8.29 6.12
C VAL A 213 11.75 -8.59 7.60
N SER A 214 10.77 -8.33 8.47
CA SER A 214 10.88 -8.68 9.90
C SER A 214 11.03 -10.19 10.11
N ILE A 215 10.29 -11.00 9.35
CA ILE A 215 10.40 -12.46 9.43
C ILE A 215 11.76 -12.93 8.89
N LEU A 216 12.17 -12.42 7.73
CA LEU A 216 13.43 -12.74 7.08
C LEU A 216 14.64 -12.49 8.01
N ILE A 217 14.73 -11.28 8.57
CA ILE A 217 15.82 -10.88 9.47
C ILE A 217 15.78 -11.72 10.76
N GLY A 218 14.58 -11.89 11.34
CA GLY A 218 14.43 -12.65 12.58
C GLY A 218 14.87 -14.11 12.46
N ARG A 219 14.57 -14.76 11.33
CA ARG A 219 15.04 -16.14 11.06
C ARG A 219 16.53 -16.23 10.80
N MET A 220 17.07 -15.31 10.00
CA MET A 220 18.51 -15.26 9.69
C MET A 220 19.34 -15.12 10.98
N ASN A 221 18.94 -14.20 11.85
CA ASN A 221 19.61 -13.95 13.13
C ASN A 221 19.33 -15.03 14.19
N GLY A 222 18.21 -15.75 14.09
CA GLY A 222 17.93 -16.91 14.93
C GLY A 222 18.90 -18.06 14.68
N LYS A 223 19.21 -18.35 13.40
CA LYS A 223 20.18 -19.40 13.03
C LYS A 223 21.61 -19.09 13.49
N ASN A 224 22.02 -17.81 13.47
CA ASN A 224 23.34 -17.40 13.98
C ASN A 224 23.55 -17.83 15.44
N ASN A 225 22.54 -17.67 16.28
CA ASN A 225 22.61 -18.07 17.69
C ASN A 225 22.61 -19.60 17.87
N ALA A 226 21.92 -20.34 17.01
CA ALA A 226 21.81 -21.79 17.11
C ALA A 226 23.13 -22.52 16.76
N ASN A 227 23.96 -21.92 15.90
CA ASN A 227 25.25 -22.49 15.51
C ASN A 227 26.40 -22.11 16.47
N THR A 228 26.13 -21.32 17.51
CA THR A 228 27.11 -20.89 18.52
C THR A 228 26.96 -21.61 19.88
N VAL A 229 26.03 -22.56 19.97
CA VAL A 229 25.79 -23.44 21.14
C VAL A 229 26.19 -24.85 20.76
#